data_AF-C5T9H5-F1
#
_entry.id   AF-C5T9H5-F1
#
_cell.length_a   1.000
_cell.length_b   1.000
_cell.length_c   1.000
_cell.angle_alpha   90.00
_cell.angle_beta   90.00
_cell.angle_gamma   90.00
#
_symmetry.space_group_name_H-M   'P 1'
#
loop_
_entity.id
_entity.type
_entity.pdbx_description
1 polymer ?
#
loop_
_entity_poly.entity_id
_entity_poly.type
_entity_poly.pdbx_seq_one_letter_code
_entity_poly.pdbx_strand_id
1 'polypeptide(L)'
;MYPTPSPTQLRLLAVAAALLLAGCDIPGLGPDPRIAQRDAEAKAIGGACRHALRGLEDCYTLNPKAAKASVFAGWKDMDAYMRENKIEGTPSILGKVDKPERSGARPDGSDNAEPRETAASRSRS
;
A
#
# COMPACT_ATOMS: atom_id res chain seq x y z
N MET A 1 5.89 -49.23 -30.75
CA MET A 1 6.11 -48.17 -31.74
C MET A 1 5.47 -46.91 -31.17
N TYR A 2 6.26 -45.97 -30.62
CA TYR A 2 5.70 -44.73 -30.08
C TYR A 2 5.55 -43.72 -31.21
N PRO A 3 4.37 -43.10 -31.39
CA PRO A 3 4.18 -42.10 -32.43
C PRO A 3 5.07 -40.89 -32.13
N THR A 4 5.77 -40.39 -33.15
CA THR A 4 6.54 -39.16 -33.07
C THR A 4 5.60 -37.96 -33.18
N PRO A 5 5.67 -36.98 -32.25
CA PRO A 5 4.78 -35.82 -32.28
C PRO A 5 5.10 -34.94 -33.49
N SER A 6 4.06 -34.39 -34.13
CA SER A 6 4.21 -33.50 -35.28
C SER A 6 4.72 -32.11 -34.84
N PRO A 7 5.40 -31.35 -35.72
CA PRO A 7 5.91 -30.02 -35.38
C PRO A 7 4.80 -29.05 -34.94
N THR A 8 3.57 -29.24 -35.44
CA THR A 8 2.40 -28.45 -35.04
C THR A 8 1.95 -28.78 -33.61
N GLN A 9 1.98 -30.05 -33.22
CA GLN A 9 1.69 -30.48 -31.83
C GLN A 9 2.74 -29.94 -30.87
N LEU A 10 4.02 -29.96 -31.27
CA LEU A 10 5.10 -29.40 -30.47
C LEU A 10 4.94 -27.89 -30.22
N ARG A 11 4.51 -27.14 -31.25
CA ARG A 11 4.21 -25.70 -31.14
C ARG A 11 3.01 -25.42 -30.23
N LEU A 12 1.93 -26.20 -30.36
CA LEU A 12 0.75 -26.06 -29.50
C LEU A 12 1.09 -26.35 -28.03
N LEU A 13 1.88 -27.39 -27.76
CA LEU A 13 2.36 -27.71 -26.42
C LEU A 13 3.26 -26.60 -25.86
N ALA A 14 4.14 -26.01 -26.68
CA ALA A 14 4.99 -24.90 -26.25
C ALA A 14 4.17 -23.64 -25.90
N VAL A 15 3.15 -23.32 -26.69
CA VAL A 15 2.24 -22.18 -26.41
C VAL A 15 1.40 -22.44 -25.16
N ALA A 16 0.86 -23.65 -25.01
CA ALA A 16 0.10 -24.04 -23.81
C ALA A 16 0.98 -23.98 -22.55
N ALA A 17 2.23 -24.45 -22.65
CA ALA A 17 3.21 -24.33 -21.57
C ALA A 17 3.52 -22.85 -21.25
N ALA A 18 3.75 -22.00 -22.26
CA ALA A 18 3.99 -20.58 -22.04
C ALA A 18 2.80 -19.87 -21.35
N LEU A 19 1.56 -20.21 -21.71
CA LEU A 19 0.35 -19.70 -21.05
C LEU A 19 0.22 -20.16 -19.60
N LEU A 20 0.58 -21.42 -19.32
CA LEU A 20 0.62 -21.95 -17.95
C LEU A 20 1.71 -21.28 -17.11
N LEU A 21 2.87 -20.96 -17.70
CA LEU A 21 3.95 -20.25 -17.01
C LEU A 21 3.66 -18.75 -16.83
N ALA A 22 2.88 -18.12 -17.71
CA ALA A 22 2.47 -16.72 -17.58
C ALA A 22 1.48 -16.47 -16.42
N GLY A 23 0.86 -17.54 -15.88
CA GLY A 23 0.02 -17.47 -14.68
C GLY A 23 0.78 -17.63 -13.36
N CYS A 24 2.10 -17.86 -13.40
CA CYS A 24 2.92 -17.89 -12.20
C CYS A 24 3.25 -16.45 -11.80
N ASP A 25 2.69 -16.00 -10.68
CA ASP A 25 3.00 -14.74 -10.01
C ASP A 25 4.53 -14.58 -9.93
N ILE A 26 5.11 -13.67 -10.72
CA ILE A 26 6.55 -13.45 -10.76
C ILE A 26 6.93 -12.82 -9.42
N PRO A 27 7.66 -13.53 -8.53
CA PRO A 27 8.04 -12.97 -7.25
C PRO A 27 8.99 -11.79 -7.52
N GLY A 28 8.50 -10.56 -7.33
CA GLY A 28 9.31 -9.33 -7.48
C GLY A 28 8.79 -8.27 -8.47
N LEU A 29 7.68 -8.50 -9.19
CA LEU A 29 7.02 -7.43 -9.98
C LEU A 29 5.96 -6.64 -9.19
N GLY A 30 5.75 -6.99 -7.93
CA GLY A 30 4.86 -6.25 -7.03
C GLY A 30 5.43 -4.87 -6.64
N PRO A 31 4.59 -3.99 -6.06
CA PRO A 31 5.08 -2.77 -5.42
C PRO A 31 6.19 -3.11 -4.43
N ASP A 32 7.17 -2.21 -4.29
CA ASP A 32 8.32 -2.38 -3.38
C ASP A 32 7.83 -2.97 -2.03
N PRO A 33 8.46 -4.04 -1.53
CA PRO A 33 7.94 -4.78 -0.38
C PRO A 33 7.78 -3.90 0.86
N ARG A 34 8.56 -2.82 0.97
CA ARG A 34 8.43 -1.85 2.07
C ARG A 34 7.18 -1.00 1.90
N ILE A 35 6.83 -0.60 0.68
CA ILE A 35 5.59 0.15 0.40
C ILE A 35 4.38 -0.74 0.66
N ALA A 36 4.40 -1.98 0.16
CA ALA A 36 3.36 -2.96 0.42
C ALA A 36 3.17 -3.21 1.93
N GLN A 37 4.28 -3.33 2.67
CA GLN A 37 4.23 -3.47 4.12
C GLN A 37 3.65 -2.23 4.79
N ARG A 38 4.05 -1.01 4.40
CA ARG A 38 3.51 0.24 4.97
C ARG A 38 2.00 0.38 4.74
N ASP A 39 1.52 -0.03 3.58
CA ASP A 39 0.08 -0.03 3.28
C ASP A 39 -0.69 -1.09 4.07
N ALA A 40 -0.11 -2.28 4.24
CA ALA A 40 -0.68 -3.33 5.08
C ALA A 40 -0.79 -2.88 6.55
N GLU A 41 0.28 -2.29 7.09
CA GLU A 41 0.30 -1.71 8.45
C GLU A 41 -0.75 -0.60 8.59
N ALA A 42 -0.85 0.30 7.62
CA ALA A 42 -1.85 1.37 7.64
C ALA A 42 -3.29 0.83 7.65
N LYS A 43 -3.59 -0.21 6.86
CA LYS A 43 -4.90 -0.89 6.90
C LYS A 43 -5.16 -1.55 8.25
N ALA A 44 -4.17 -2.25 8.81
CA ALA A 44 -4.29 -2.88 10.13
C ALA A 44 -4.59 -1.84 11.22
N ILE A 45 -3.92 -0.68 11.19
CA ILE A 45 -4.19 0.46 12.09
C ILE A 45 -5.64 0.92 11.97
N GLY A 46 -6.13 1.11 10.73
CA GLY A 46 -7.51 1.54 10.49
C GLY A 46 -8.55 0.56 11.05
N GLY A 47 -8.35 -0.74 10.80
CA GLY A 47 -9.20 -1.78 11.36
C GLY A 47 -9.18 -1.80 12.88
N ALA A 48 -8.00 -1.72 13.49
CA ALA A 48 -7.85 -1.65 14.94
C ALA A 48 -8.57 -0.42 15.54
N CYS A 49 -8.45 0.75 14.91
CA CYS A 49 -9.15 1.95 15.34
C CYS A 49 -10.67 1.79 15.31
N ARG A 50 -11.21 1.11 14.28
CA ARG A 50 -12.65 0.85 14.20
C ARG A 50 -13.10 -0.09 15.32
N HIS A 51 -12.39 -1.19 15.49
CA HIS A 51 -12.67 -2.14 16.56
C HIS A 51 -12.56 -1.48 17.94
N ALA A 52 -11.67 -0.50 18.08
CA ALA A 52 -11.50 0.31 19.28
C ALA A 52 -12.58 1.39 19.49
N LEU A 53 -13.61 1.44 18.65
CA LEU A 53 -14.69 2.42 18.66
C LEU A 53 -14.19 3.88 18.54
N ARG A 54 -13.08 4.10 17.83
CA ARG A 54 -12.58 5.46 17.52
C ARG A 54 -13.08 5.98 16.18
N GLY A 55 -13.25 7.30 16.14
CA GLY A 55 -13.43 8.05 14.89
C GLY A 55 -12.16 8.08 14.04
N LEU A 56 -12.33 8.36 12.75
CA LEU A 56 -11.23 8.44 11.79
C LEU A 56 -10.22 9.55 12.13
N GLU A 57 -10.74 10.71 12.54
CA GLU A 57 -9.91 11.89 12.86
C GLU A 57 -8.95 11.62 14.03
N ASP A 58 -9.41 10.88 15.05
CA ASP A 58 -8.56 10.44 16.15
C ASP A 58 -7.50 9.45 15.65
N CYS A 59 -7.89 8.52 14.78
CA CYS A 59 -6.98 7.53 14.22
C CYS A 59 -5.85 8.18 13.40
N TYR A 60 -6.15 9.23 12.63
CA TYR A 60 -5.15 10.03 11.90
C TYR A 60 -4.25 10.83 12.83
N THR A 61 -4.80 11.35 13.92
CA THR A 61 -4.04 12.11 14.91
C THR A 61 -3.03 11.21 15.64
N LEU A 62 -3.44 9.99 16.00
CA LEU A 62 -2.59 9.00 16.67
C LEU A 62 -1.56 8.37 15.74
N ASN A 63 -1.84 8.32 14.43
CA ASN A 63 -0.98 7.64 13.45
C ASN A 63 -0.57 8.58 12.29
N PRO A 64 0.17 9.68 12.57
CA PRO A 64 0.48 10.69 11.55
C PRO A 64 1.42 10.21 10.44
N LYS A 65 2.09 9.07 10.64
CA LYS A 65 2.99 8.44 9.65
C LYS A 65 2.28 7.40 8.77
N ALA A 66 1.06 7.01 9.11
CA ALA A 66 0.31 6.03 8.35
C ALA A 66 -0.35 6.68 7.13
N ALA A 67 -0.41 5.95 6.02
CA ALA A 67 -1.10 6.42 4.82
C ALA A 67 -2.60 6.55 5.10
N LYS A 68 -3.12 7.79 5.15
CA LYS A 68 -4.53 8.08 5.53
C LYS A 68 -5.55 7.31 4.68
N ALA A 69 -5.27 7.14 3.40
CA ALA A 69 -6.13 6.38 2.49
C ALA A 69 -6.19 4.89 2.88
N SER A 70 -5.03 4.28 3.17
CA SER A 70 -4.93 2.89 3.62
C SER A 70 -5.55 2.68 5.01
N VAL A 71 -5.39 3.64 5.91
CA VAL A 71 -6.09 3.66 7.22
C VAL A 71 -7.62 3.71 7.04
N PHE A 72 -8.13 4.60 6.18
CA PHE A 72 -9.56 4.64 5.88
C PHE A 72 -10.04 3.32 5.30
N ALA A 73 -9.27 2.74 4.38
CA ALA A 73 -9.60 1.46 3.76
C ALA A 73 -9.74 0.33 4.79
N GLY A 74 -8.80 0.20 5.73
CA GLY A 74 -8.91 -0.79 6.80
C GLY A 74 -10.04 -0.50 7.79
N TRP A 75 -10.33 0.76 8.06
CA TRP A 75 -11.44 1.15 8.94
C TRP A 75 -12.80 0.79 8.35
N LYS A 76 -13.04 1.07 7.05
CA LYS A 76 -14.30 0.71 6.38
C LYS A 76 -14.49 -0.81 6.32
N ASP A 77 -13.41 -1.55 6.07
CA ASP A 77 -13.47 -3.02 5.94
C ASP A 77 -13.80 -3.65 7.30
N MET A 78 -13.21 -3.12 8.38
CA MET A 78 -13.56 -3.55 9.72
C MET A 78 -14.97 -3.11 10.14
N ASP A 79 -15.45 -1.94 9.72
CA ASP A 79 -16.83 -1.50 10.00
C ASP A 79 -17.85 -2.44 9.33
N ALA A 80 -17.63 -2.76 8.06
CA ALA A 80 -18.45 -3.73 7.33
C ALA A 80 -18.40 -5.10 8.02
N TYR A 81 -17.20 -5.60 8.33
CA TYR A 81 -17.02 -6.87 9.01
C TYR A 81 -17.75 -6.93 10.36
N MET A 82 -17.62 -5.89 11.19
CA MET A 82 -18.31 -5.83 12.49
C MET A 82 -19.84 -5.79 12.35
N ARG A 83 -20.36 -5.08 11.35
CA ARG A 83 -21.82 -5.00 11.08
C ARG A 83 -22.37 -6.32 10.59
N GLU A 84 -21.67 -6.97 9.66
CA GLU A 84 -22.07 -8.26 9.08
C GLU A 84 -22.02 -9.38 10.13
N ASN A 85 -21.04 -9.34 11.04
CA ASN A 85 -20.79 -10.41 12.01
C ASN A 85 -21.28 -10.09 13.43
N LYS A 86 -21.93 -8.92 13.64
CA LYS A 86 -22.42 -8.45 14.95
C LYS A 86 -21.34 -8.46 16.04
N ILE A 87 -20.15 -8.02 15.67
CA ILE A 87 -19.01 -7.95 16.59
C ILE A 87 -19.08 -6.65 17.35
N GLU A 88 -19.04 -6.72 18.67
CA GLU A 88 -18.91 -5.56 19.53
C GLU A 88 -17.47 -5.06 19.55
N GLY A 89 -17.30 -3.74 19.48
CA GLY A 89 -15.99 -3.12 19.61
C GLY A 89 -15.57 -3.01 21.07
N THR A 90 -14.27 -2.93 21.31
CA THR A 90 -13.71 -2.73 22.65
C THR A 90 -13.17 -1.31 22.77
N PRO A 91 -13.80 -0.39 23.54
CA PRO A 91 -13.31 0.97 23.69
C PRO A 91 -11.83 1.01 24.09
N SER A 92 -11.05 1.85 23.42
CA SER A 92 -9.64 2.04 23.80
C SER A 92 -9.50 2.73 25.15
N ILE A 93 -8.67 2.16 26.03
CA ILE A 93 -8.31 2.76 27.33
C ILE A 93 -7.19 3.82 27.24
N LEU A 94 -6.51 3.92 26.08
CA LEU A 94 -5.46 4.91 25.88
C LEU A 94 -6.08 6.30 25.71
N GLY A 95 -5.82 7.20 26.67
CA GLY A 95 -6.14 8.62 26.58
C GLY A 95 -5.39 9.32 25.45
N LYS A 96 -5.64 10.64 25.27
CA LYS A 96 -4.91 11.45 24.27
C LYS A 96 -3.42 11.33 24.56
N VAL A 97 -2.68 10.71 23.65
CA VAL A 97 -1.22 10.70 23.73
C VAL A 97 -0.77 12.08 23.30
N ASP A 98 -0.32 12.89 24.26
CA ASP A 98 0.30 14.17 23.96
C ASP A 98 1.47 13.92 23.02
N LYS A 99 1.41 14.54 21.84
CA LYS A 99 2.48 14.45 20.86
C LYS A 99 3.71 15.10 21.50
N PRO A 100 4.86 14.40 21.65
CA PRO A 100 6.05 15.04 22.17
C PRO A 100 6.35 16.23 21.26
N GLU A 101 6.35 17.41 21.86
CA GLU A 101 6.68 18.65 21.18
C GLU A 101 8.04 18.45 20.53
N ARG A 102 8.09 18.62 19.20
CA ARG A 102 9.33 18.49 18.45
C ARG A 102 10.20 19.69 18.81
N SER A 103 10.97 19.60 19.90
CA SER A 103 12.07 20.51 20.16
C SER A 103 13.03 20.42 18.97
N GLY A 104 13.25 21.56 18.32
CA GLY A 104 13.75 21.64 16.96
C GLY A 104 15.18 21.12 16.74
N ALA A 105 15.39 20.66 15.51
CA ALA A 105 16.57 20.94 14.70
C ALA A 105 16.26 20.46 13.27
N ARG A 106 16.16 21.39 12.31
CA ARG A 106 16.42 21.04 10.91
C ARG A 106 17.94 20.84 10.79
N PRO A 107 18.39 19.82 10.07
CA PRO A 107 19.51 19.99 9.17
C PRO A 107 18.94 20.05 7.76
N ASP A 108 19.21 21.19 7.15
CA ASP A 108 19.34 21.38 5.71
C ASP A 108 20.38 20.40 5.14
N GLY A 109 20.18 19.96 3.90
CA GLY A 109 21.10 19.08 3.18
C GLY A 109 20.42 18.19 2.14
N SER A 110 20.36 18.67 0.89
CA SER A 110 20.60 17.97 -0.40
C SER A 110 20.38 16.45 -0.45
N ASP A 111 19.62 15.86 -1.38
CA ASP A 111 19.80 15.98 -2.83
C ASP A 111 18.70 15.26 -3.64
N ASN A 112 18.44 15.86 -4.81
CA ASN A 112 17.95 15.26 -6.05
C ASN A 112 16.50 14.75 -6.17
N ALA A 113 15.64 15.68 -6.60
CA ALA A 113 14.68 15.39 -7.66
C ALA A 113 14.55 16.61 -8.60
N GLU A 114 15.25 16.60 -9.73
CA GLU A 114 14.80 17.25 -10.97
C GLU A 114 14.73 16.16 -12.04
N PRO A 115 13.74 16.21 -12.96
CA PRO A 115 13.76 17.23 -14.00
C PRO A 115 12.37 17.81 -14.35
N ARG A 116 12.32 19.08 -14.77
CA ARG A 116 11.60 19.46 -16.01
C ARG A 116 11.81 20.91 -16.41
N GLU A 117 12.46 21.05 -17.56
CA GLU A 117 12.43 22.21 -18.45
C GLU A 117 11.00 22.75 -18.66
N THR A 118 10.85 24.07 -18.68
CA THR A 118 10.32 24.85 -19.83
C THR A 118 10.19 26.32 -19.45
N ALA A 119 11.07 27.16 -20.00
CA ALA A 119 10.72 28.49 -20.51
C ALA A 119 11.99 29.17 -21.07
N ALA A 120 12.28 28.86 -22.33
CA ALA A 120 13.01 29.78 -23.18
C ALA A 120 12.27 31.13 -23.26
N SER A 121 13.05 32.21 -23.40
CA SER A 121 12.70 33.53 -23.96
C SER A 121 12.80 34.71 -22.99
N ARG A 122 14.00 35.31 -22.89
CA ARG A 122 14.27 36.58 -23.60
C ARG A 122 15.73 36.99 -23.47
N SER A 123 16.38 37.06 -24.63
CA SER A 123 17.66 37.71 -24.86
C SER A 123 17.45 39.21 -25.11
N ARG A 124 18.49 40.02 -24.83
CA ARG A 124 18.73 41.45 -25.15
C ARG A 124 18.10 42.51 -24.23
N SER A 125 18.92 43.27 -23.52
CA SER A 125 19.66 44.45 -24.04
C SER A 125 20.77 44.84 -23.07
#